data_AF-A0AAV1LUF4-F1
#
_entry.id   AF-A0AAV1LUF4-F1
#
_cell.length_a   1.000
_cell.length_b   1.000
_cell.length_c   1.000
_cell.angle_alpha   90.00
_cell.angle_beta   90.00
_cell.angle_gamma   90.00
#
_symmetry.space_group_name_H-M   'P 1'
#
loop_
_entity.id
_entity.type
_entity.pdbx_description
1 polymer ?
#
loop_
_entity_poly.entity_id
_entity_poly.type
_entity_poly.pdbx_seq_one_letter_code
_entity_poly.pdbx_strand_id
1 'polypeptide(L)'
;MHFILYRYSTSFLYASSGLISVRQLYILHTVLKKHKSLAFNPIYSSKRRNYSVAPIWRVKTTFAKHQYNKQSEHLYNQINKILQIYPLKTYDCKKKIMQWLKTITIKLKLYYNFFFFF
;
A
#
# COMPACT_ATOMS: atom_id res chain seq x y z
N MET A 1 24.86 22.57 -26.48
CA MET A 1 23.39 22.57 -26.32
C MET A 1 23.01 21.64 -25.17
N HIS A 2 22.64 22.18 -24.00
CA HIS A 2 22.09 21.37 -22.91
C HIS A 2 20.59 21.20 -23.15
N PHE A 3 20.19 20.01 -23.60
CA PHE A 3 18.78 19.62 -23.57
C PHE A 3 18.37 19.42 -22.11
N ILE A 4 17.69 20.40 -21.53
CA ILE A 4 16.88 20.18 -20.35
C ILE A 4 15.65 19.42 -20.84
N LEU A 5 15.75 18.08 -20.90
CA LEU A 5 14.60 17.22 -21.12
C LEU A 5 13.56 17.60 -20.07
N TYR A 6 12.42 18.14 -20.50
CA TYR A 6 11.25 18.31 -19.65
C TYR A 6 10.94 16.96 -19.00
N ARG A 7 11.39 16.78 -17.75
CA ARG A 7 11.12 15.59 -16.95
C ARG A 7 9.66 15.67 -16.53
N TYR A 8 8.75 15.31 -17.43
CA TYR A 8 7.39 14.99 -17.02
C TYR A 8 7.48 13.83 -16.04
N SER A 9 7.14 14.09 -14.78
CA SER A 9 7.20 13.05 -13.77
C SER A 9 6.26 11.92 -14.21
N THR A 10 6.76 10.68 -14.24
CA THR A 10 5.94 9.52 -14.61
C THR A 10 4.70 9.41 -13.71
N SER A 11 4.78 9.92 -12.48
CA SER A 11 3.64 10.11 -11.57
C SER A 11 2.52 10.97 -12.14
N PHE A 12 2.83 12.04 -12.87
CA PHE A 12 1.82 12.89 -13.51
C PHE A 12 1.08 12.13 -14.62
N LEU A 13 1.80 11.36 -15.43
CA LEU A 13 1.21 10.57 -16.51
C LEU A 13 0.25 9.49 -15.97
N TYR A 14 0.64 8.77 -14.91
CA TYR A 14 -0.26 7.80 -14.26
C TYR A 14 -1.51 8.47 -13.66
N ALA A 15 -1.35 9.67 -13.10
CA ALA A 15 -2.46 10.43 -12.52
C ALA A 15 -3.43 10.94 -13.59
N SER A 16 -2.92 11.41 -14.73
CA SER A 16 -3.74 11.91 -15.84
C SER A 16 -4.52 10.78 -16.50
N SER A 17 -3.89 9.61 -16.69
CA SER A 17 -4.50 8.43 -17.31
C SER A 17 -5.48 7.67 -16.39
N GLY A 18 -5.58 8.04 -15.11
CA GLY A 18 -6.43 7.34 -14.13
C GLY A 18 -5.98 5.91 -13.82
N LEU A 19 -4.71 5.58 -14.13
CA LEU A 19 -4.14 4.26 -13.93
C LEU A 19 -3.46 4.14 -12.57
N ILE A 20 -3.24 2.89 -12.15
CA ILE A 20 -2.48 2.58 -10.94
C ILE A 20 -0.98 2.64 -11.30
N SER A 21 -0.19 3.34 -10.50
CA SER A 21 1.26 3.43 -10.70
C SER A 21 1.97 2.12 -10.32
N VAL A 22 3.20 1.94 -10.82
CA VAL A 22 4.05 0.77 -10.51
C VAL A 22 4.22 0.56 -9.00
N ARG A 23 4.41 1.64 -8.24
CA ARG A 23 4.54 1.56 -6.77
C ARG A 23 3.25 1.06 -6.11
N GLN A 24 2.10 1.53 -6.56
CA GLN A 24 0.80 1.09 -6.04
C GLN A 24 0.52 -0.37 -6.42
N LEU A 25 0.92 -0.80 -7.63
CA LEU A 25 0.86 -2.18 -8.08
C LEU A 25 1.72 -3.09 -7.19
N TYR A 26 2.95 -2.68 -6.87
CA TYR A 26 3.83 -3.39 -5.94
C TYR A 26 3.18 -3.58 -4.56
N ILE A 27 2.57 -2.53 -4.01
CA ILE A 27 1.84 -2.59 -2.74
C ILE A 27 0.69 -3.60 -2.82
N LEU A 28 -0.12 -3.53 -3.88
CA LEU A 28 -1.25 -4.43 -4.10
C LEU A 28 -0.80 -5.91 -4.12
N HIS A 29 0.21 -6.24 -4.92
CA HIS A 29 0.69 -7.63 -5.03
C HIS A 29 1.31 -8.12 -3.72
N THR A 30 2.10 -7.29 -3.04
CA THR A 30 2.74 -7.64 -1.77
C THR A 30 1.70 -7.96 -0.70
N VAL A 31 0.67 -7.11 -0.59
CA VAL A 31 -0.43 -7.28 0.38
C VAL A 31 -1.26 -8.52 0.04
N LEU A 32 -1.61 -8.74 -1.22
CA LEU A 32 -2.37 -9.92 -1.63
C LEU A 32 -1.61 -11.22 -1.41
N LYS A 33 -0.30 -11.24 -1.71
CA LYS A 33 0.56 -12.40 -1.45
C LYS A 33 0.59 -12.71 0.05
N LYS A 34 0.70 -11.68 0.91
CA LYS A 34 0.65 -11.85 2.36
C LYS A 34 -0.72 -12.30 2.85
N HIS A 35 -1.79 -11.70 2.32
CA HIS A 35 -3.18 -12.06 2.66
C HIS A 35 -3.46 -13.54 2.39
N LYS A 36 -3.00 -14.08 1.25
CA LYS A 36 -3.11 -15.52 0.94
C LYS A 36 -2.39 -16.42 1.95
N SER A 37 -1.27 -15.96 2.52
CA SER A 37 -0.49 -16.73 3.51
C SER A 37 -1.04 -16.63 4.93
N LEU A 38 -1.90 -15.64 5.21
CA LEU A 38 -2.47 -15.42 6.53
C LEU A 38 -3.82 -16.14 6.61
N ALA A 39 -3.88 -17.24 7.36
CA ALA A 39 -5.15 -17.87 7.69
C ALA A 39 -5.99 -16.93 8.57
N PHE A 40 -7.24 -16.69 8.19
CA PHE A 40 -8.16 -15.94 9.04
C PHE A 40 -8.48 -16.77 10.29
N ASN A 41 -8.20 -16.20 11.46
CA ASN A 41 -8.54 -16.78 12.73
C ASN A 41 -9.44 -15.80 13.52
N PRO A 42 -10.72 -16.17 13.75
CA PRO A 42 -11.72 -15.30 14.39
C PRO A 42 -11.40 -15.01 15.88
N ILE A 43 -10.59 -15.85 16.52
CA ILE A 43 -10.20 -15.71 17.94
C ILE A 43 -9.35 -14.45 18.14
N TYR A 44 -8.53 -14.08 17.16
CA TYR A 44 -7.69 -12.87 17.20
C TYR A 44 -8.44 -11.58 16.85
N SER A 45 -9.75 -11.64 16.58
CA SER A 45 -10.61 -10.47 16.31
C SER A 45 -10.98 -9.71 17.60
N SER A 46 -10.08 -9.64 18.58
CA SER A 46 -10.33 -8.87 19.80
C SER A 46 -10.23 -7.37 19.54
N LYS A 47 -11.34 -6.65 19.79
CA LYS A 47 -11.59 -5.23 19.43
C LYS A 47 -10.43 -4.25 19.70
N ARG A 48 -9.54 -4.54 20.66
CA ARG A 48 -8.40 -3.66 21.01
C ARG A 48 -7.21 -3.70 20.03
N ARG A 49 -6.98 -4.79 19.29
CA ARG A 49 -5.79 -4.94 18.40
C ARG A 49 -6.09 -5.54 17.02
N ASN A 50 -7.29 -5.33 16.50
CA ASN A 50 -7.75 -5.83 15.19
C ASN A 50 -6.88 -5.44 13.99
N TYR A 51 -5.99 -4.45 14.13
CA TYR A 51 -5.14 -3.95 13.05
C TYR A 51 -3.82 -4.71 12.90
N SER A 52 -3.26 -5.28 13.99
CA SER A 52 -1.96 -5.95 13.99
C SER A 52 -2.12 -7.46 13.81
N VAL A 53 -2.41 -7.86 12.59
CA VAL A 53 -2.72 -9.26 12.23
C VAL A 53 -1.46 -10.02 11.84
N ALA A 54 -0.62 -9.43 11.00
CA ALA A 54 0.63 -10.02 10.61
C ALA A 54 1.65 -9.85 11.76
N PRO A 55 2.36 -10.92 12.18
CA PRO A 55 3.36 -10.81 13.23
C PRO A 55 4.54 -9.96 12.76
N ILE A 56 4.89 -8.94 13.53
CA ILE A 56 6.06 -8.09 13.28
C ILE A 56 7.21 -8.62 14.14
N TRP A 57 8.22 -9.18 13.48
CA TRP A 57 9.42 -9.68 14.13
C TRP A 57 10.30 -8.51 14.56
N ARG A 58 10.58 -8.40 15.85
CA ARG A 58 11.49 -7.39 16.40
C ARG A 58 12.86 -8.00 16.60
N VAL A 59 13.83 -7.51 15.85
CA VAL A 59 15.22 -7.95 15.92
C VAL A 59 16.00 -7.02 16.87
N LYS A 60 16.79 -7.59 17.77
CA LYS A 60 17.50 -6.83 18.82
C LYS A 60 18.75 -6.12 18.29
N THR A 61 19.55 -6.81 17.47
CA THR A 61 20.86 -6.31 17.00
C THR A 61 20.72 -5.40 15.79
N THR A 62 21.62 -4.42 15.66
CA THR A 62 21.67 -3.49 14.51
C THR A 62 21.96 -4.22 13.21
N PHE A 63 22.93 -5.13 13.21
CA PHE A 63 23.28 -5.97 12.07
C PHE A 63 22.07 -6.71 11.49
N ALA A 64 21.34 -7.43 12.34
CA ALA A 64 20.20 -8.22 11.87
C ALA A 64 18.99 -7.34 11.52
N LYS A 65 18.85 -6.11 12.05
CA LYS A 65 17.87 -5.14 11.54
C LYS A 65 18.14 -4.73 10.09
N HIS A 66 19.41 -4.55 9.71
CA HIS A 66 19.78 -4.26 8.32
C HIS A 66 19.51 -5.44 7.40
N GLN A 67 19.74 -6.67 7.87
CA GLN A 67 19.50 -7.89 7.09
C GLN A 67 18.01 -8.27 6.99
N TYR A 68 17.20 -7.92 8.00
CA TYR A 68 15.79 -8.32 8.09
C TYR A 68 14.85 -7.23 7.56
N ASN A 69 14.89 -6.98 6.25
CA ASN A 69 14.01 -5.98 5.61
C ASN A 69 12.66 -6.58 5.16
N LYS A 70 11.88 -7.12 6.10
CA LYS A 70 10.54 -7.64 5.82
C LYS A 70 9.47 -6.54 5.95
N GLN A 71 9.23 -5.83 4.85
CA GLN A 71 8.24 -4.74 4.81
C GLN A 71 6.79 -5.23 4.62
N SER A 72 6.59 -6.47 4.17
CA SER A 72 5.27 -6.98 3.79
C SER A 72 4.26 -7.01 4.94
N GLU A 73 4.72 -7.36 6.14
CA GLU A 73 3.96 -7.43 7.39
C GLU A 73 3.53 -6.03 7.84
N HIS A 74 4.46 -5.07 7.77
CA HIS A 74 4.20 -3.67 8.11
C HIS A 74 3.16 -3.06 7.17
N LEU A 75 3.35 -3.21 5.86
CA LEU A 75 2.41 -2.72 4.85
C LEU A 75 1.02 -3.33 5.02
N TYR A 76 0.95 -4.64 5.26
CA TYR A 76 -0.32 -5.34 5.48
C TYR A 76 -1.07 -4.78 6.69
N ASN A 77 -0.40 -4.64 7.84
CA ASN A 77 -1.01 -4.14 9.07
C ASN A 77 -1.45 -2.66 8.94
N GLN A 78 -0.66 -1.83 8.25
CA GLN A 78 -1.03 -0.43 7.98
C GLN A 78 -2.31 -0.35 7.13
N ILE A 79 -2.39 -1.14 6.06
CA ILE A 79 -3.57 -1.15 5.19
C ILE A 79 -4.77 -1.76 5.90
N ASN A 80 -4.56 -2.82 6.70
CA ASN A 80 -5.61 -3.42 7.49
C ASN A 80 -6.16 -2.47 8.56
N LYS A 81 -5.32 -1.59 9.13
CA LYS A 81 -5.78 -0.53 10.04
C LYS A 81 -6.78 0.43 9.38
N ILE A 82 -6.60 0.72 8.09
CA ILE A 82 -7.43 1.66 7.33
C ILE A 82 -8.68 0.98 6.76
N LEU A 83 -8.50 -0.20 6.14
CA LEU A 83 -9.52 -0.85 5.32
C LEU A 83 -10.17 -2.07 5.97
N GLN A 84 -9.64 -2.58 7.10
CA GLN A 84 -10.10 -3.81 7.75
C GLN A 84 -10.23 -4.98 6.76
N ILE A 85 -9.10 -5.38 6.16
CA ILE A 85 -9.05 -6.39 5.10
C ILE A 85 -8.92 -7.83 5.60
N TYR A 86 -8.53 -8.02 6.86
CA TYR A 86 -8.28 -9.34 7.42
C TYR A 86 -9.44 -10.34 7.35
N PRO A 87 -10.70 -9.97 7.66
CA PRO A 87 -11.82 -10.91 7.59
C PRO A 87 -12.32 -11.15 6.16
N LEU A 88 -11.81 -10.41 5.17
CA LEU A 88 -12.31 -10.48 3.80
C LEU A 88 -11.72 -11.69 3.06
N LYS A 89 -12.47 -12.18 2.06
CA LYS A 89 -11.92 -13.13 1.08
C LYS A 89 -10.92 -12.42 0.17
N THR A 90 -10.02 -13.19 -0.42
CA THR A 90 -8.95 -12.68 -1.31
C THR A 90 -9.47 -11.81 -2.46
N TYR A 91 -10.61 -12.18 -3.04
CA TYR A 91 -11.27 -11.41 -4.10
C TYR A 91 -11.76 -10.04 -3.61
N ASP A 92 -12.50 -10.01 -2.50
CA ASP A 92 -13.04 -8.78 -1.92
C ASP A 92 -11.93 -7.87 -1.42
N CYS A 93 -10.88 -8.45 -0.83
CA CYS A 93 -9.66 -7.76 -0.44
C CYS A 93 -9.02 -7.04 -1.64
N LYS A 94 -8.82 -7.73 -2.77
CA LYS A 94 -8.29 -7.14 -4.01
C LYS A 94 -9.15 -5.97 -4.49
N LYS A 95 -10.47 -6.15 -4.55
CA LYS A 95 -11.41 -5.11 -5.00
C LYS A 95 -11.33 -3.87 -4.11
N LYS A 96 -11.35 -4.06 -2.79
CA LYS A 96 -11.31 -2.97 -1.79
C LYS A 96 -9.99 -2.19 -1.83
N ILE A 97 -8.85 -2.89 -1.91
CA ILE A 97 -7.54 -2.25 -2.02
C ILE A 97 -7.42 -1.49 -3.35
N MET A 98 -7.86 -2.09 -4.46
CA MET A 98 -7.79 -1.46 -5.78
C MET A 98 -8.62 -0.16 -5.82
N GLN A 99 -9.81 -0.17 -5.23
CA GLN A 99 -10.64 1.03 -5.10
C GLN A 99 -9.95 2.10 -4.26
N TRP A 100 -9.36 1.72 -3.13
CA TRP A 100 -8.61 2.64 -2.26
C TRP A 100 -7.36 3.24 -2.95
N LEU A 101 -6.61 2.45 -3.71
CA LEU A 101 -5.45 2.97 -4.45
C LEU A 101 -5.86 4.01 -5.51
N LYS A 102 -7.00 3.79 -6.19
CA LYS A 102 -7.54 4.77 -7.15
C LYS A 102 -7.94 6.07 -6.47
N THR A 103 -8.53 6.05 -5.27
CA THR A 103 -8.90 7.29 -4.56
C THR A 103 -7.68 8.10 -4.16
N ILE A 104 -6.55 7.46 -3.82
CA ILE A 104 -5.28 8.15 -3.55
C ILE A 104 -4.76 8.85 -4.81
N THR A 105 -4.80 8.17 -5.97
CA THR A 105 -4.37 8.76 -7.24
C THR A 105 -5.21 9.98 -7.62
N ILE A 106 -6.54 9.92 -7.41
CA ILE A 106 -7.44 11.05 -7.66
C ILE A 106 -7.12 12.24 -6.76
N LYS A 107 -6.89 12.00 -5.46
CA LYS A 107 -6.49 13.07 -4.53
C LYS A 107 -5.21 13.76 -4.99
N LEU A 108 -4.19 13.00 -5.36
CA LEU A 108 -2.94 13.54 -5.90
C LEU A 108 -3.18 14.42 -7.13
N LYS A 109 -4.02 13.97 -8.08
CA LYS A 109 -4.40 14.76 -9.26
C LYS A 109 -4.99 16.12 -8.89
N LEU A 110 -5.89 16.16 -7.90
CA LEU A 110 -6.50 17.42 -7.43
C LEU A 110 -5.46 18.38 -6.83
N TYR A 111 -4.51 17.88 -6.04
CA TYR A 111 -3.43 18.70 -5.49
C TYR A 111 -2.53 19.31 -6.57
N TYR A 112 -2.15 18.54 -7.59
CA TYR A 112 -1.31 19.05 -8.67
C TYR A 112 -2.03 20.05 -9.56
N ASN A 113 -3.32 19.83 -9.84
CA ASN A 113 -4.11 20.80 -10.60
C ASN A 113 -4.28 22.11 -9.82
N PHE A 114 -4.45 22.05 -8.50
CA PHE A 114 -4.58 23.25 -7.68
C PHE A 114 -3.29 24.09 -7.63
N PHE A 115 -2.12 23.44 -7.64
CA PHE A 115 -0.81 24.10 -7.64
C PHE A 115 -0.36 24.65 -9.00
N PHE A 116 -1.04 24.28 -10.09
CA PHE A 116 -0.73 24.77 -11.44
C PHE A 116 -1.56 25.99 -11.86
N PHE A 117 -2.55 26.37 -11.03
CA PHE A 117 -3.44 27.51 -11.25
C PHE A 117 -3.09 28.75 -10.39
N PHE A 118 -2.00 28.69 -9.63
CA PHE A 118 -1.39 29.82 -8.90
C PHE A 118 0.08 29.94 -9.29
#